data_AF-A0AAW2S8B6-F1
#
_entry.id   AF-A0AAW2S8B6-F1
#
_cell.length_a   1.000
_cell.length_b   1.000
_cell.length_c   1.000
_cell.angle_alpha   90.00
_cell.angle_beta   90.00
_cell.angle_gamma   90.00
#
_symmetry.space_group_name_H-M   'P 1'
#
loop_
_entity.id
_entity.type
_entity.pdbx_description
1 polymer ?
#
loop_
_entity_poly.entity_id
_entity_poly.type
_entity_poly.pdbx_seq_one_letter_code
_entity_poly.pdbx_strand_id
1 'polypeptide(L)'
;MHGWNEMVYDQKNWIGLNTGSFLLRNCQWSLDILDTWAPMGPKGKVRDEAGKLLTRELKGRPVFEADDQSAMVYILATQREKWGDKVYLENAYYLHGYWGILVDRYEEMIENYHPGLGDHRWPLVTHFVGCKPCGKFGDYPVERCLKQMDRAFNFGDNQILQMYGFTHKSLASRRVRRTRNETSNPLEVRDDLGLLHPAFKAVKVSSP
;
A
#
# COMPACT_ATOMS: atom_id res chain seq x y z
N MET A 1 3.24 1.62 10.11
CA MET A 1 2.03 1.19 9.35
C MET A 1 1.32 2.44 8.88
N HIS A 2 0.54 2.39 7.81
CA HIS A 2 -0.35 3.52 7.50
C HIS A 2 -1.52 3.53 8.50
N GLY A 3 -1.89 4.68 9.06
CA GLY A 3 -2.99 4.80 10.00
C GLY A 3 -3.02 6.12 10.78
N TRP A 4 -4.01 6.26 11.67
CA TRP A 4 -4.21 7.46 12.50
C TRP A 4 -4.25 7.09 13.98
N ASN A 5 -3.53 7.87 14.80
CA ASN A 5 -3.50 7.67 16.25
C ASN A 5 -4.90 7.68 16.85
N GLU A 6 -5.73 8.68 16.52
CA GLU A 6 -7.09 8.75 17.08
C GLU A 6 -7.96 7.57 16.66
N MET A 7 -7.79 7.06 15.43
CA MET A 7 -8.58 5.93 14.96
C MET A 7 -8.20 4.62 15.64
N VAL A 8 -6.91 4.42 15.94
CA VAL A 8 -6.41 3.19 16.59
C VAL A 8 -6.62 3.24 18.10
N TYR A 9 -6.10 4.26 18.77
CA TYR A 9 -6.01 4.29 20.23
C TYR A 9 -7.28 4.78 20.91
N ASP A 10 -8.00 5.74 20.30
CA ASP A 10 -9.17 6.35 20.94
C ASP A 10 -10.46 5.69 20.44
N GLN A 11 -10.61 5.55 19.12
CA GLN A 11 -11.83 5.02 18.52
C GLN A 11 -11.85 3.49 18.42
N LYS A 12 -10.70 2.82 18.53
CA LYS A 12 -10.55 1.37 18.33
C LYS A 12 -11.17 0.90 17.00
N ASN A 13 -10.99 1.69 15.95
CA ASN A 13 -11.55 1.40 14.64
C ASN A 13 -10.72 0.34 13.92
N TRP A 14 -11.35 -0.73 13.43
CA TRP A 14 -10.66 -1.86 12.80
C TRP A 14 -9.90 -1.51 11.52
N ILE A 15 -10.25 -0.39 10.88
CA ILE A 15 -9.52 0.20 9.74
C ILE A 15 -8.69 1.44 10.14
N GLY A 16 -8.45 1.66 11.43
CA GLY A 16 -7.62 2.77 11.91
C GLY A 16 -6.15 2.67 11.49
N LEU A 17 -5.70 1.47 11.13
CA LEU A 17 -4.41 1.19 10.50
C LEU A 17 -4.56 0.12 9.42
N ASN A 18 -3.52 -0.07 8.60
CA ASN A 18 -3.45 -1.16 7.63
C ASN A 18 -2.18 -2.01 7.79
N THR A 19 -2.33 -3.33 7.70
CA THR A 19 -1.25 -4.33 7.77
C THR A 19 -0.92 -4.96 6.41
N GLY A 20 -1.50 -4.46 5.31
CA GLY A 20 -1.15 -4.91 3.95
C GLY A 20 0.14 -4.31 3.41
N SER A 21 0.61 -3.19 4.00
CA SER A 21 1.85 -2.51 3.64
C SER A 21 2.46 -1.84 4.88
N PHE A 22 3.56 -2.38 5.37
CA PHE A 22 4.24 -1.89 6.57
C PHE A 22 5.71 -2.27 6.59
N LEU A 23 6.46 -1.58 7.45
CA LEU A 23 7.87 -1.86 7.72
C LEU A 23 7.99 -2.40 9.15
N LEU A 24 8.75 -3.49 9.29
CA LEU A 24 9.09 -4.07 10.57
C LEU A 24 10.62 -4.14 10.69
N ARG A 25 11.17 -3.46 11.69
CA ARG A 25 12.63 -3.44 11.91
C ARG A 25 13.10 -4.81 12.38
N ASN A 26 14.24 -5.29 11.90
CA ASN A 26 14.86 -6.49 12.46
C ASN A 26 15.48 -6.16 13.83
N CYS A 27 14.79 -6.52 14.92
CA CYS A 27 15.25 -6.35 16.30
C CYS A 27 14.42 -7.20 17.27
N GLN A 28 14.86 -7.29 18.53
CA GLN A 28 14.18 -8.06 19.58
C GLN A 28 12.72 -7.62 19.78
N TRP A 29 12.48 -6.30 19.83
CA TRP A 29 11.11 -5.75 19.97
C TRP A 29 10.15 -6.30 18.89
N SER A 30 10.64 -6.48 17.66
CA SER A 30 9.84 -7.02 16.57
C SER A 30 9.57 -8.52 16.70
N LEU A 31 10.45 -9.29 17.33
CA LEU A 31 10.17 -10.68 17.67
C LEU A 31 9.08 -10.76 18.75
N ASP A 32 9.19 -9.92 19.78
CA ASP A 32 8.24 -9.91 20.89
C ASP A 32 6.82 -9.50 20.46
N ILE A 33 6.69 -8.54 19.53
CA ILE A 33 5.38 -8.15 19.00
C ILE A 33 4.79 -9.24 18.09
N LEU A 34 5.62 -10.00 17.36
CA LEU A 34 5.14 -11.15 16.56
C LEU A 34 4.56 -12.25 17.47
N ASP A 35 5.23 -12.56 18.58
CA ASP A 35 4.73 -13.51 19.59
C ASP A 35 3.42 -13.04 20.22
N THR A 36 3.24 -11.74 20.37
CA THR A 36 1.99 -11.15 20.90
C THR A 36 0.88 -11.11 19.85
N TRP A 37 1.22 -11.05 18.56
CA TRP A 37 0.27 -10.94 17.46
C TRP A 37 -0.27 -12.29 16.97
N ALA A 38 0.59 -13.31 16.95
CA ALA A 38 0.28 -14.66 16.49
C ALA A 38 -0.90 -15.39 17.19
N PRO A 39 -1.21 -15.19 18.49
CA PRO A 39 -2.18 -16.03 19.22
C PRO A 39 -3.62 -16.02 18.67
N MET A 40 -4.03 -14.97 17.94
CA MET A 40 -5.35 -14.91 17.30
C MET A 40 -5.38 -15.59 15.92
N GLY A 41 -4.24 -16.10 15.45
CA GLY A 41 -4.04 -16.65 14.12
C GLY A 41 -4.42 -18.12 13.90
N PRO A 42 -4.28 -19.07 14.84
CA PRO A 42 -4.51 -20.50 14.56
C PRO A 42 -5.94 -20.80 14.09
N LYS A 43 -6.07 -21.43 12.91
CA LYS A 43 -7.37 -21.70 12.27
C LYS A 43 -8.26 -22.61 13.12
N GLY A 44 -9.57 -22.40 13.03
CA GLY A 44 -10.60 -23.14 13.77
C GLY A 44 -11.02 -22.37 15.02
N LYS A 45 -11.34 -23.09 16.09
CA LYS A 45 -11.94 -22.52 17.31
C LYS A 45 -11.21 -21.29 17.84
N VAL A 46 -9.88 -21.26 17.80
CA VAL A 46 -9.08 -20.12 18.29
C VAL A 46 -9.39 -18.85 17.48
N ARG A 47 -9.26 -18.91 16.15
CA ARG A 47 -9.52 -17.77 15.26
C ARG A 47 -10.99 -17.36 15.25
N ASP A 48 -11.92 -18.30 15.39
CA ASP A 48 -13.36 -18.02 15.45
C ASP A 48 -13.73 -17.25 16.72
N GLU A 49 -13.25 -17.71 17.88
CA GLU A 49 -13.49 -17.04 19.17
C GLU A 49 -12.78 -15.68 19.23
N ALA A 50 -11.55 -15.59 18.71
CA ALA A 50 -10.85 -14.32 18.58
C ALA A 50 -11.61 -13.35 17.64
N GLY A 51 -12.23 -13.84 16.55
CA GLY A 51 -13.05 -13.02 15.66
C GLY A 51 -14.27 -12.42 16.35
N LYS A 52 -14.94 -13.19 17.23
CA LYS A 52 -16.05 -12.69 18.06
C LYS A 52 -15.57 -11.60 19.03
N LEU A 53 -14.42 -11.82 19.69
CA LEU A 53 -13.79 -10.82 20.55
C LEU A 53 -13.51 -9.53 19.76
N LEU A 54 -12.81 -9.62 18.63
CA LEU A 54 -12.44 -8.46 17.83
C LEU A 54 -13.67 -7.69 17.31
N THR A 55 -14.73 -8.40 16.91
CA THR A 55 -15.98 -7.75 16.47
C THR A 55 -16.67 -7.00 17.61
N ARG A 56 -16.61 -7.53 18.84
CA ARG A 56 -17.20 -6.87 20.01
C ARG A 56 -16.41 -5.62 20.42
N GLU A 57 -15.08 -5.69 20.35
CA GLU A 57 -14.20 -4.66 20.91
C GLU A 57 -13.83 -3.56 19.90
N LEU A 58 -13.86 -3.86 18.59
CA LEU A 58 -13.43 -2.92 17.55
C LEU A 58 -14.61 -2.27 16.83
N LYS A 59 -14.56 -0.95 16.74
CA LYS A 59 -15.57 -0.14 16.06
C LYS A 59 -15.59 -0.44 14.56
N GLY A 60 -16.79 -0.71 14.05
CA GLY A 60 -17.06 -0.84 12.61
C GLY A 60 -16.61 -2.17 11.98
N ARG A 61 -16.09 -3.12 12.78
CA ARG A 61 -15.67 -4.44 12.27
C ARG A 61 -16.89 -5.32 11.97
N PRO A 62 -17.02 -5.89 10.77
CA PRO A 62 -18.08 -6.88 10.49
C PRO A 62 -17.80 -8.23 11.19
N VAL A 63 -18.79 -9.11 11.20
CA VAL A 63 -18.70 -10.44 11.84
C VAL A 63 -17.99 -11.42 10.89
N PHE A 64 -16.76 -11.80 11.23
CA PHE A 64 -15.98 -12.86 10.57
C PHE A 64 -14.83 -13.32 11.48
N GLU A 65 -14.13 -14.40 11.09
CA GLU A 65 -12.93 -14.93 11.76
C GLU A 65 -11.91 -13.82 12.06
N ALA A 66 -11.05 -13.98 13.08
CA ALA A 66 -9.96 -13.04 13.33
C ALA A 66 -9.04 -12.88 12.10
N ASP A 67 -8.65 -11.63 11.86
CA ASP A 67 -7.67 -11.21 10.86
C ASP A 67 -6.51 -10.48 11.54
N ASP A 68 -5.36 -10.46 10.86
CA ASP A 68 -4.14 -9.88 11.37
C ASP A 68 -4.28 -8.36 11.61
N GLN A 69 -4.98 -7.63 10.74
CA GLN A 69 -5.19 -6.18 10.88
C GLN A 69 -5.95 -5.85 12.17
N SER A 70 -7.10 -6.51 12.37
CA SER A 70 -7.92 -6.32 13.57
C SER A 70 -7.17 -6.73 14.84
N ALA A 71 -6.43 -7.84 14.80
CA ALA A 71 -5.61 -8.25 15.94
C ALA A 71 -4.55 -7.19 16.29
N MET A 72 -3.90 -6.58 15.29
CA MET A 72 -2.93 -5.49 15.52
C MET A 72 -3.60 -4.25 16.13
N VAL A 73 -4.76 -3.82 15.62
CA VAL A 73 -5.53 -2.71 16.21
C VAL A 73 -5.84 -3.01 17.68
N TYR A 74 -6.34 -4.21 17.97
CA TYR A 74 -6.69 -4.62 19.32
C TYR A 74 -5.48 -4.61 20.27
N ILE A 75 -4.34 -5.16 19.85
CA ILE A 75 -3.10 -5.17 20.64
C ILE A 75 -2.63 -3.75 20.93
N LEU A 76 -2.57 -2.89 19.91
CA LEU A 76 -2.10 -1.50 20.10
C LEU A 76 -3.06 -0.69 20.97
N ALA A 77 -4.37 -0.87 20.81
CA ALA A 77 -5.37 -0.17 21.61
C ALA A 77 -5.39 -0.62 23.09
N THR A 78 -5.18 -1.92 23.35
CA THR A 78 -5.25 -2.49 24.70
C THR A 78 -3.91 -2.50 25.45
N GLN A 79 -2.80 -2.42 24.73
CA GLN A 79 -1.44 -2.47 25.28
C GLN A 79 -0.58 -1.30 24.79
N ARG A 80 -1.19 -0.09 24.70
CA ARG A 80 -0.52 1.12 24.17
C ARG A 80 0.78 1.43 24.89
N GLU A 81 0.81 1.34 26.22
CA GLU A 81 2.02 1.61 27.02
C GLU A 81 3.17 0.66 26.69
N LYS A 82 2.87 -0.57 26.27
CA LYS A 82 3.88 -1.58 25.96
C LYS A 82 4.45 -1.42 24.53
N TRP A 83 3.61 -1.10 23.56
CA TRP A 83 3.97 -1.15 22.14
C TRP A 83 4.01 0.22 21.44
N GLY A 84 3.21 1.18 21.89
CA GLY A 84 2.91 2.42 21.17
C GLY A 84 4.14 3.25 20.85
N ASP A 85 5.10 3.35 21.77
CA ASP A 85 6.29 4.20 21.63
C ASP A 85 7.24 3.79 20.49
N LYS A 86 7.08 2.57 19.96
CA LYS A 86 7.87 2.05 18.83
C LYS A 86 7.04 1.90 17.56
N VAL A 87 5.76 2.26 17.59
CA VAL A 87 4.86 2.21 16.44
C VAL A 87 4.65 3.62 15.89
N TYR A 88 5.04 3.81 14.64
CA TYR A 88 4.70 5.01 13.88
C TYR A 88 3.51 4.71 12.97
N LEU A 89 2.41 5.45 13.18
CA LEU A 89 1.23 5.45 12.33
C LEU A 89 1.34 6.59 11.32
N GLU A 90 1.71 6.22 10.09
CA GLU A 90 1.96 7.15 8.98
C GLU A 90 0.64 7.54 8.30
N ASN A 91 0.46 8.83 8.04
CA ASN A 91 -0.69 9.39 7.33
C ASN A 91 -0.35 10.58 6.43
N ALA A 92 0.92 10.97 6.33
CA ALA A 92 1.38 12.04 5.44
C ALA A 92 1.46 11.59 3.98
N TYR A 93 1.67 10.29 3.73
CA TYR A 93 1.67 9.70 2.40
C TYR A 93 1.01 8.32 2.42
N TYR A 94 0.56 7.84 1.26
CA TYR A 94 -0.12 6.55 1.13
C TYR A 94 0.85 5.38 1.11
N LEU A 95 1.46 5.07 2.26
CA LEU A 95 2.10 3.77 2.49
C LEU A 95 1.08 2.62 2.28
N HIS A 96 -0.19 2.90 2.55
CA HIS A 96 -1.35 2.15 2.06
C HIS A 96 -2.40 3.16 1.59
N GLY A 97 -2.83 3.06 0.33
CA GLY A 97 -3.90 3.88 -0.23
C GLY A 97 -5.12 3.04 -0.61
N TYR A 98 -6.28 3.36 -0.05
CA TYR A 98 -7.53 2.67 -0.38
C TYR A 98 -7.92 2.95 -1.85
N TRP A 99 -7.91 1.90 -2.68
CA TRP A 99 -8.10 2.03 -4.12
C TRP A 99 -9.39 2.77 -4.52
N GLY A 100 -10.47 2.59 -3.76
CA GLY A 100 -11.80 3.13 -4.08
C GLY A 100 -11.89 4.65 -4.07
N ILE A 101 -10.94 5.36 -3.46
CA ILE A 101 -10.86 6.83 -3.48
C ILE A 101 -9.73 7.37 -4.38
N LEU A 102 -8.91 6.48 -4.95
CA LEU A 102 -7.70 6.84 -5.70
C LEU A 102 -7.86 6.62 -7.20
N VAL A 103 -8.35 5.46 -7.62
CA VAL A 103 -8.23 5.01 -9.01
C VAL A 103 -9.03 5.84 -10.02
N ASP A 104 -10.06 6.52 -9.55
CA ASP A 104 -10.90 7.41 -10.36
C ASP A 104 -10.29 8.83 -10.48
N ARG A 105 -9.20 9.12 -9.74
CA ARG A 105 -8.46 10.40 -9.77
C ARG A 105 -7.15 10.34 -10.57
N TYR A 106 -6.79 9.20 -11.15
CA TYR A 106 -5.50 9.09 -11.85
C TYR A 106 -5.32 10.07 -13.01
N GLU A 107 -6.36 10.33 -13.79
CA GLU A 107 -6.32 11.33 -14.85
C GLU A 107 -6.09 12.74 -14.28
N GLU A 108 -6.79 13.11 -13.20
CA GLU A 108 -6.57 14.38 -12.48
C GLU A 108 -5.13 14.48 -11.97
N MET A 109 -4.57 13.37 -11.48
CA MET A 109 -3.19 13.30 -10.97
C MET A 109 -2.16 13.53 -12.07
N ILE A 110 -2.36 12.92 -13.24
CA ILE A 110 -1.50 13.09 -14.42
C ILE A 110 -1.52 14.53 -14.93
N GLU A 111 -2.69 15.18 -14.88
CA GLU A 111 -2.86 16.55 -15.39
C GLU A 111 -2.26 17.61 -14.46
N ASN A 112 -2.45 17.46 -13.15
CA ASN A 112 -2.18 18.54 -12.18
C ASN A 112 -0.92 18.32 -11.33
N TYR A 113 -0.37 17.12 -11.32
CA TYR A 113 0.73 16.74 -10.41
C TYR A 113 1.80 15.91 -11.12
N HIS A 114 2.78 15.44 -10.34
CA HIS A 114 3.89 14.63 -10.82
C HIS A 114 4.26 13.55 -9.78
N PRO A 115 4.92 12.46 -10.20
CA PRO A 115 5.41 11.43 -9.29
C PRO A 115 6.46 11.98 -8.31
N GLY A 116 6.57 11.33 -7.14
CA GLY A 116 7.49 11.69 -6.06
C GLY A 116 6.81 12.25 -4.81
N LEU A 117 5.51 12.54 -4.86
CA LEU A 117 4.75 13.11 -3.72
C LEU A 117 4.27 12.03 -2.72
N GLY A 118 3.84 10.86 -3.22
CA GLY A 118 3.44 9.72 -2.40
C GLY A 118 2.06 9.80 -1.74
N ASP A 119 1.39 10.95 -1.79
CA ASP A 119 0.13 11.26 -1.10
C ASP A 119 -1.08 11.35 -2.06
N HIS A 120 -2.13 12.08 -1.67
CA HIS A 120 -3.34 12.33 -2.47
C HIS A 120 -3.12 12.96 -3.85
N ARG A 121 -1.93 13.51 -4.11
CA ARG A 121 -1.54 14.09 -5.40
C ARG A 121 -0.88 13.06 -6.31
N TRP A 122 -0.21 12.06 -5.73
CA TRP A 122 0.37 10.92 -6.46
C TRP A 122 0.63 9.75 -5.50
N PRO A 123 -0.29 8.78 -5.34
CA PRO A 123 -0.22 7.80 -4.27
C PRO A 123 0.97 6.86 -4.46
N LEU A 124 1.71 6.61 -3.37
CA LEU A 124 2.80 5.63 -3.37
C LEU A 124 2.26 4.20 -3.57
N VAL A 125 1.18 3.84 -2.87
CA VAL A 125 0.55 2.53 -2.95
C VAL A 125 -0.95 2.66 -3.23
N THR A 126 -1.42 1.95 -4.25
CA THR A 126 -2.85 1.69 -4.46
C THR A 126 -3.16 0.25 -4.07
N HIS A 127 -3.80 0.07 -2.91
CA HIS A 127 -4.10 -1.24 -2.34
C HIS A 127 -5.57 -1.62 -2.59
N PHE A 128 -5.78 -2.67 -3.38
CA PHE A 128 -7.09 -3.22 -3.75
C PHE A 128 -7.70 -4.13 -2.68
N VAL A 129 -7.82 -3.61 -1.46
CA VAL A 129 -8.50 -4.30 -0.36
C VAL A 129 -9.92 -4.70 -0.78
N GLY A 130 -10.32 -5.93 -0.44
CA GLY A 130 -11.64 -6.49 -0.75
C GLY A 130 -11.81 -7.04 -2.17
N CYS A 131 -10.92 -6.77 -3.13
CA CYS A 131 -11.12 -7.21 -4.53
C CYS A 131 -10.91 -8.72 -4.77
N LYS A 132 -10.04 -9.37 -3.97
CA LYS A 132 -9.75 -10.82 -3.98
C LYS A 132 -9.72 -11.48 -5.38
N PRO A 133 -8.88 -11.00 -6.34
CA PRO A 133 -8.91 -11.44 -7.74
C PRO A 133 -8.53 -12.91 -7.97
N CYS A 134 -7.85 -13.54 -7.01
CA CYS A 134 -7.51 -14.97 -7.03
C CYS A 134 -8.60 -15.85 -6.37
N GLY A 135 -9.41 -15.25 -5.47
CA GLY A 135 -10.45 -15.95 -4.71
C GLY A 135 -11.82 -15.89 -5.39
N LYS A 136 -12.83 -16.48 -4.74
CA LYS A 136 -14.21 -16.55 -5.27
C LYS A 136 -15.17 -15.50 -4.70
N PHE A 137 -14.85 -14.85 -3.58
CA PHE A 137 -15.78 -13.96 -2.85
C PHE A 137 -15.13 -12.65 -2.42
N GLY A 138 -15.01 -11.71 -3.35
CA GLY A 138 -14.60 -10.32 -3.08
C GLY A 138 -15.77 -9.47 -2.57
N ASP A 139 -15.44 -8.37 -1.91
CA ASP A 139 -16.41 -7.41 -1.36
C ASP A 139 -16.88 -6.40 -2.43
N TYR A 140 -16.22 -6.41 -3.61
CA TYR A 140 -16.51 -5.54 -4.74
C TYR A 140 -16.72 -6.36 -6.03
N PRO A 141 -17.43 -5.80 -7.04
CA PRO A 141 -17.57 -6.45 -8.34
C PRO A 141 -16.21 -6.73 -8.98
N VAL A 142 -15.95 -8.00 -9.30
CA VAL A 142 -14.67 -8.47 -9.85
C VAL A 142 -14.26 -7.71 -11.10
N GLU A 143 -15.21 -7.42 -12.00
CA GLU A 143 -14.94 -6.66 -13.22
C GLU A 143 -14.40 -5.24 -12.94
N ARG A 144 -14.98 -4.54 -11.95
CA ARG A 144 -14.48 -3.21 -11.55
C ARG A 144 -13.07 -3.33 -10.95
N CYS A 145 -12.86 -4.32 -10.10
CA CYS A 145 -11.55 -4.57 -9.50
C CYS A 145 -10.48 -4.80 -10.56
N LEU A 146 -10.68 -5.75 -11.48
CA LEU A 146 -9.71 -6.07 -12.53
C LEU A 146 -9.45 -4.86 -13.45
N LYS A 147 -10.50 -4.17 -13.90
CA LYS A 147 -10.37 -2.97 -14.73
C LYS A 147 -9.55 -1.87 -14.03
N GLN A 148 -9.75 -1.68 -12.73
CA GLN A 148 -9.05 -0.65 -11.98
C GLN A 148 -7.63 -1.08 -11.59
N MET A 149 -7.39 -2.39 -11.41
CA MET A 149 -6.04 -2.95 -11.30
C MET A 149 -5.24 -2.72 -12.58
N ASP A 150 -5.81 -2.95 -13.76
CA ASP A 150 -5.17 -2.64 -15.04
C ASP A 150 -4.78 -1.16 -15.13
N ARG A 151 -5.68 -0.27 -14.69
CA ARG A 151 -5.42 1.19 -14.66
C ARG A 151 -4.31 1.55 -13.69
N ALA A 152 -4.33 1.01 -12.47
CA ALA A 152 -3.28 1.24 -11.48
C ALA A 152 -1.93 0.70 -11.93
N PHE A 153 -1.91 -0.47 -12.57
CA PHE A 153 -0.71 -1.04 -13.20
C PHE A 153 -0.16 -0.08 -14.25
N ASN A 154 -0.98 0.33 -15.23
CA ASN A 154 -0.54 1.23 -16.30
C ASN A 154 -0.15 2.63 -15.78
N PHE A 155 -0.75 3.11 -14.69
CA PHE A 155 -0.38 4.38 -14.03
C PHE A 155 1.04 4.30 -13.45
N GLY A 156 1.40 3.18 -12.83
CA GLY A 156 2.77 2.88 -12.40
C GLY A 156 3.71 2.65 -13.59
N ASP A 157 3.32 1.77 -14.51
CA ASP A 157 4.17 1.32 -15.62
C ASP A 157 4.50 2.46 -16.60
N ASN A 158 3.63 3.46 -16.74
CA ASN A 158 3.94 4.67 -17.49
C ASN A 158 5.20 5.38 -16.98
N GLN A 159 5.44 5.42 -15.67
CA GLN A 159 6.64 6.02 -15.08
C GLN A 159 7.91 5.24 -15.46
N ILE A 160 7.77 3.92 -15.69
CA ILE A 160 8.88 3.05 -16.14
C ILE A 160 9.10 3.22 -17.65
N LEU A 161 8.05 3.11 -18.46
CA LEU A 161 8.11 3.20 -19.91
C LEU A 161 8.65 4.54 -20.40
N GLN A 162 8.37 5.63 -19.68
CA GLN A 162 8.85 6.97 -20.03
C GLN A 162 10.38 7.06 -20.05
N MET A 163 11.08 6.35 -19.15
CA MET A 163 12.54 6.25 -19.18
C MET A 163 13.04 5.79 -20.56
N TYR A 164 12.30 4.87 -21.18
CA TYR A 164 12.64 4.24 -22.46
C TYR A 164 11.94 4.87 -23.67
N GLY A 165 11.23 5.99 -23.49
CA GLY A 165 10.60 6.71 -24.60
C GLY A 165 9.24 6.13 -25.03
N PHE A 166 8.52 5.47 -24.13
CA PHE A 166 7.18 4.92 -24.36
C PHE A 166 6.18 5.36 -23.29
N THR A 167 4.89 5.23 -23.62
CA THR A 167 3.78 5.36 -22.68
C THR A 167 2.61 4.51 -23.16
N HIS A 168 1.76 4.03 -22.27
CA HIS A 168 0.47 3.43 -22.62
C HIS A 168 -0.38 4.41 -23.42
N LYS A 169 -1.17 3.91 -24.38
CA LYS A 169 -2.10 4.74 -25.17
C LYS A 169 -3.17 5.40 -24.30
N SER A 170 -3.59 4.72 -23.24
CA SER A 170 -4.43 5.21 -22.15
C SER A 170 -4.24 4.30 -20.94
N LEU A 171 -4.69 4.71 -19.75
CA LEU A 171 -4.62 3.86 -18.55
C LEU A 171 -5.43 2.56 -18.68
N ALA A 172 -6.37 2.46 -19.63
CA ALA A 172 -7.14 1.24 -19.89
C ALA A 172 -6.54 0.37 -21.02
N SER A 173 -5.41 0.75 -21.62
CA SER A 173 -4.85 0.06 -22.78
C SER A 173 -3.52 -0.60 -22.49
N ARG A 174 -3.41 -1.90 -22.75
CA ARG A 174 -2.13 -2.63 -22.79
C ARG A 174 -1.20 -2.21 -23.94
N ARG A 175 -1.68 -1.42 -24.92
CA ARG A 175 -0.86 -0.98 -26.04
C ARG A 175 -0.08 0.27 -25.65
N VAL A 176 1.17 0.34 -26.08
CA VAL A 176 2.04 1.50 -25.89
C VAL A 176 2.17 2.33 -27.18
N ARG A 177 2.64 3.56 -27.04
CA ARG A 177 3.07 4.47 -28.11
C ARG A 177 4.40 5.11 -27.72
N ARG A 178 5.18 5.52 -28.72
CA ARG A 178 6.43 6.26 -28.52
C ARG A 178 6.10 7.67 -28.01
N THR A 179 6.93 8.18 -27.10
CA THR A 179 6.89 9.58 -26.63
C THR A 179 7.93 10.45 -27.32
N ARG A 180 8.92 9.84 -28.00
CA ARG A 180 9.98 10.51 -28.76
C ARG A 180 10.45 9.69 -29.96
N ASN A 181 11.12 10.34 -30.90
CA ASN A 181 11.80 9.66 -32.01
C ASN A 181 13.04 8.91 -31.52
N GLU A 182 13.50 7.93 -32.30
CA GLU A 182 14.78 7.27 -32.06
C GLU A 182 15.94 8.23 -32.35
N THR A 183 17.05 8.01 -31.63
CA THR A 183 18.27 8.78 -31.78
C THR A 183 19.45 7.83 -31.83
N SER A 184 20.48 8.18 -32.61
CA SER A 184 21.78 7.50 -32.58
C SER A 184 22.59 7.85 -31.33
N ASN A 185 22.17 8.85 -30.54
CA ASN A 185 22.85 9.31 -29.33
C ASN A 185 22.00 9.06 -28.06
N PRO A 186 21.75 7.80 -27.68
CA PRO A 186 20.82 7.47 -26.59
C PRO A 186 21.26 7.98 -25.21
N LEU A 187 22.56 8.21 -25.00
CA LEU A 187 23.11 8.69 -23.72
C LEU A 187 22.92 10.20 -23.49
N GLU A 188 22.63 10.97 -24.54
CA GLU A 188 22.30 12.39 -24.42
C GLU A 188 20.86 12.58 -23.93
N VAL A 189 20.02 11.55 -24.06
CA VAL A 189 18.64 11.57 -23.58
C VAL A 189 18.61 11.28 -22.09
N ARG A 190 18.20 12.27 -21.32
CA ARG A 190 17.91 12.11 -19.89
C ARG A 190 16.43 11.80 -19.71
N ASP A 191 16.12 10.91 -18.78
CA ASP A 191 14.74 10.70 -18.37
C ASP A 191 14.30 11.81 -17.39
N ASP A 192 13.03 12.20 -17.47
CA ASP A 192 12.51 13.39 -16.78
C ASP A 192 12.62 13.30 -15.25
N LEU A 193 12.63 12.09 -14.70
CA LEU A 193 12.60 11.81 -13.26
C LEU A 193 13.95 11.38 -12.68
N GLY A 194 14.99 11.24 -13.51
CA GLY A 194 16.31 10.76 -13.10
C GLY A 194 16.33 9.32 -12.55
N LEU A 195 15.41 8.48 -13.01
CA LEU A 195 15.21 7.09 -12.58
C LEU A 195 16.09 6.07 -13.33
N LEU A 196 16.69 6.42 -14.48
CA LEU A 196 17.65 5.54 -15.16
C LEU A 196 18.93 5.35 -14.33
N HIS A 197 19.42 6.43 -13.70
CA HIS A 197 20.65 6.45 -12.90
C HIS A 197 20.43 7.13 -11.54
N PRO A 198 19.56 6.58 -10.68
CA PRO A 198 19.15 7.26 -9.47
C PRO A 198 20.16 7.11 -8.33
N ALA A 199 20.17 8.07 -7.40
CA ALA A 199 21.07 8.08 -6.25
C ALA A 199 20.93 6.83 -5.35
N PHE A 200 19.73 6.24 -5.26
CA PHE A 200 19.48 5.04 -4.45
C PHE A 200 20.12 3.76 -5.03
N LYS A 201 20.69 3.81 -6.23
CA LYS A 201 21.50 2.74 -6.82
C LYS A 201 23.00 3.10 -6.91
N ALA A 202 23.41 4.27 -6.42
CA ALA A 202 24.79 4.69 -6.48
C ALA A 202 25.68 3.71 -5.68
N VAL A 203 26.62 3.07 -6.37
CA VAL A 203 27.64 2.24 -5.73
C VAL A 203 28.70 3.17 -5.16
N LYS A 204 28.93 3.12 -3.84
CA LYS A 204 30.09 3.78 -3.25
C LYS A 204 31.34 3.06 -3.72
N VAL A 205 32.03 3.63 -4.70
CA VAL A 205 33.37 3.19 -5.07
C VAL A 205 34.29 3.68 -3.97
N SER A 206 34.83 2.77 -3.15
CA SER A 206 35.94 3.08 -2.26
C SER A 206 37.12 3.51 -3.13
N SER A 207 37.61 4.73 -2.92
CA SER A 207 38.87 5.17 -3.54
C SER A 207 40.02 4.23 -3.12
N PRO A 208 40.96 3.92 -4.01
CA PRO A 208 42.10 3.05 -3.71
C PRO A 208 43.00 3.61 -2.60
#